data_AF-A0A7X0NKJ4-F1
#
_entry.id   AF-A0A7X0NKJ4-F1
#
_cell.length_a   1.000
_cell.length_b   1.000
_cell.length_c   1.000
_cell.angle_alpha   90.00
_cell.angle_beta   90.00
_cell.angle_gamma   90.00
#
_symmetry.space_group_name_H-M   'P 1'
#
loop_
_entity.id
_entity.type
_entity.pdbx_description
1 polymer ?
#
loop_
_entity_poly.entity_id
_entity_poly.type
_entity_poly.pdbx_seq_one_letter_code
_entity_poly.pdbx_strand_id
1 'polypeptide(L)'
;MQIMLNKKFRCGLTDAYDLTVTTNNSYNDISKKLEVGGELYGWRYATILEAEYFLNELGGYHTDKFGIYKTYYNGWSAMNNGLFNNVGSIWGDTYCSLNNCQSGSGYSDVIMGDSHQGSTKQYQAVAKLYDLFSNSNTVSEDYIDLGYSRGYLYQLDQKSMTTGSALVRDVIPVSVPEPVTIWLMLASIFGVLITKNKLIF
;
A
#
# COMPACT_ATOMS: atom_id res chain seq x y z
N MET A 1 22.35 -12.77 5.50
CA MET A 1 21.64 -11.55 5.96
C MET A 1 21.42 -10.68 4.73
N GLN A 2 20.29 -10.89 4.07
CA GLN A 2 19.97 -10.34 2.75
C GLN A 2 19.25 -9.01 2.97
N ILE A 3 19.89 -7.91 2.57
CA ILE A 3 19.31 -6.57 2.67
C ILE A 3 18.19 -6.50 1.64
N MET A 4 16.93 -6.57 2.09
CA MET A 4 15.76 -6.30 1.26
C MET A 4 15.82 -4.83 0.82
N LEU A 5 16.31 -4.62 -0.40
CA LEU A 5 16.24 -3.34 -1.08
C LEU A 5 14.76 -3.08 -1.40
N ASN A 6 14.10 -2.29 -0.56
CA ASN A 6 12.78 -1.71 -0.85
C ASN A 6 12.84 -1.02 -2.21
N LYS A 7 12.26 -1.65 -3.24
CA LYS A 7 12.11 -1.09 -4.58
C LYS A 7 11.16 0.09 -4.48
N LYS A 8 11.73 1.29 -4.43
CA LYS A 8 11.01 2.55 -4.33
C LYS A 8 10.67 3.05 -5.74
N PHE A 9 9.43 2.84 -6.19
CA PHE A 9 8.92 3.48 -7.40
C PHE A 9 8.41 4.89 -7.05
N ARG A 10 8.61 5.87 -7.94
CA ARG A 10 8.33 7.30 -7.65
C ARG A 10 7.10 7.82 -8.40
N CYS A 11 6.24 8.49 -7.63
CA CYS A 11 5.18 9.43 -7.99
C CYS A 11 3.93 8.85 -8.70
N GLY A 12 2.82 8.82 -7.95
CA GLY A 12 1.52 8.24 -8.32
C GLY A 12 1.33 6.90 -7.60
N LEU A 13 0.76 6.91 -6.39
CA LEU A 13 0.47 5.73 -5.54
C LEU A 13 1.56 4.63 -5.41
N THR A 14 2.80 4.94 -5.74
CA THR A 14 3.92 3.99 -5.91
C THR A 14 4.70 3.69 -4.63
N ASP A 15 4.33 4.31 -3.52
CA ASP A 15 4.82 3.96 -2.18
C ASP A 15 3.69 3.17 -1.48
N ALA A 16 3.37 2.01 -2.05
CA ALA A 16 2.54 0.98 -1.41
C ALA A 16 3.45 0.11 -0.53
N TYR A 17 3.05 -0.13 0.70
CA TYR A 17 3.79 -1.01 1.59
C TYR A 17 3.52 -2.48 1.23
N ASP A 18 4.58 -3.30 1.24
CA ASP A 18 4.46 -4.73 0.99
C ASP A 18 3.55 -5.38 2.05
N LEU A 19 2.47 -6.01 1.58
CA LEU A 19 1.46 -6.65 2.40
C LEU A 19 2.07 -7.74 3.29
N THR A 20 3.07 -8.47 2.79
CA THR A 20 3.70 -9.58 3.51
C THR A 20 4.34 -9.13 4.81
N VAL A 21 4.83 -7.89 4.88
CA VAL A 21 5.46 -7.31 6.08
C VAL A 21 4.45 -7.06 7.20
N THR A 22 3.18 -6.87 6.86
CA THR A 22 2.10 -6.63 7.82
C THR A 22 1.26 -7.87 8.10
N THR A 23 1.55 -9.00 7.44
CA THR A 23 0.93 -10.28 7.79
C THR A 23 1.20 -10.66 9.24
N ASN A 24 0.33 -11.48 9.82
CA ASN A 24 0.36 -11.89 11.22
C ASN A 24 0.33 -10.71 12.23
N ASN A 25 -0.11 -9.54 11.81
CA ASN A 25 -0.47 -8.42 12.68
C ASN A 25 -1.97 -8.17 12.55
N SER A 26 -2.58 -7.73 13.64
CA SER A 26 -3.97 -7.28 13.59
C SER A 26 -4.06 -5.84 13.08
N TYR A 27 -5.26 -5.41 12.70
CA TYR A 27 -5.50 -4.01 12.32
C TYR A 27 -5.08 -3.05 13.44
N ASN A 28 -5.39 -3.39 14.70
CA ASN A 28 -5.03 -2.59 15.86
C ASN A 28 -3.52 -2.59 16.14
N ASP A 29 -2.82 -3.71 15.93
CA ASP A 29 -1.37 -3.79 16.06
C ASP A 29 -0.68 -2.87 15.05
N ILE A 30 -1.12 -2.91 13.79
CA ILE A 30 -0.62 -2.01 12.75
C ILE A 30 -0.99 -0.57 13.06
N SER A 31 -2.22 -0.29 13.49
CA SER A 31 -2.67 1.07 13.84
C SER A 31 -1.78 1.72 14.90
N LYS A 32 -1.38 0.97 15.94
CA LYS A 32 -0.42 1.45 16.95
C LYS A 32 0.95 1.74 16.37
N LYS A 33 1.40 0.97 15.38
CA LYS A 33 2.68 1.20 14.69
C LYS A 33 2.66 2.43 13.78
N LEU A 34 1.48 2.89 13.35
CA LEU A 34 1.31 4.11 12.55
C LEU A 34 1.42 5.39 13.39
N GLU A 35 1.29 5.31 14.72
CA GLU A 35 1.36 6.46 15.63
C GLU A 35 2.73 7.17 15.57
N VAL A 36 2.76 8.41 16.05
CA VAL A 36 3.99 9.22 16.11
C VAL A 36 5.08 8.48 16.90
N GLY A 37 6.23 8.26 16.26
CA GLY A 37 7.35 7.51 16.84
C GLY A 37 7.26 5.99 16.68
N GLY A 38 6.19 5.48 16.07
CA GLY A 38 6.04 4.08 15.70
C GLY A 38 6.87 3.68 14.47
N GLU A 39 7.04 2.37 14.29
CA GLU A 39 7.80 1.78 13.17
C GLU A 39 7.27 2.19 11.79
N LEU A 40 5.95 2.38 11.69
CA LEU A 40 5.25 2.72 10.46
C LEU A 40 4.79 4.18 10.47
N TYR A 41 5.45 5.05 11.25
CA TYR A 41 5.15 6.47 11.22
C TYR A 41 5.27 7.06 9.80
N GLY A 42 4.29 7.90 9.43
CA GLY A 42 4.17 8.49 8.08
C GLY A 42 3.53 7.57 7.05
N TRP A 43 3.06 6.40 7.45
CA TRP A 43 2.13 5.57 6.68
C TRP A 43 0.71 5.77 7.21
N ARG A 44 -0.26 5.43 6.37
CA ARG A 44 -1.66 5.26 6.76
C ARG A 44 -2.26 4.09 5.99
N TYR A 45 -3.41 3.60 6.44
CA TYR A 45 -4.17 2.67 5.63
C TYR A 45 -4.59 3.32 4.30
N ALA A 46 -4.51 2.53 3.23
CA ALA A 46 -5.06 2.87 1.93
C ALA A 46 -6.59 2.83 2.00
N THR A 47 -7.23 3.68 1.20
CA THR A 47 -8.67 3.61 0.96
C THR A 47 -8.99 2.66 -0.20
N ILE A 48 -10.26 2.25 -0.34
CA ILE A 48 -10.76 1.47 -1.49
C ILE A 48 -10.48 2.22 -2.80
N LEU A 49 -10.66 3.54 -2.82
CA LEU A 49 -10.40 4.34 -4.02
C LEU A 49 -8.93 4.34 -4.41
N GLU A 50 -8.03 4.35 -3.42
CA GLU A 50 -6.59 4.25 -3.68
C GLU A 50 -6.18 2.85 -4.13
N ALA A 51 -6.79 1.82 -3.58
CA ALA A 51 -6.62 0.45 -4.05
C ALA A 51 -7.12 0.28 -5.49
N GLU A 52 -8.31 0.79 -5.81
CA GLU A 52 -8.86 0.78 -7.16
C GLU A 52 -7.96 1.54 -8.14
N TYR A 53 -7.47 2.72 -7.76
CA TYR A 53 -6.51 3.46 -8.58
C TYR A 53 -5.23 2.65 -8.80
N PHE A 54 -4.68 2.05 -7.75
CA PHE A 54 -3.48 1.21 -7.84
C PHE A 54 -3.67 0.03 -8.81
N LEU A 55 -4.83 -0.65 -8.76
CA LEU A 55 -5.14 -1.74 -9.69
C LEU A 55 -5.32 -1.25 -11.13
N ASN A 56 -5.95 -0.09 -11.32
CA ASN A 56 -6.14 0.52 -12.63
C ASN A 56 -4.79 0.87 -13.29
N GLU A 57 -3.84 1.42 -12.53
CA GLU A 57 -2.47 1.71 -13.00
C GLU A 57 -1.71 0.44 -13.44
N LEU A 58 -2.07 -0.71 -12.88
CA LEU A 58 -1.47 -2.01 -13.20
C LEU A 58 -2.22 -2.80 -14.28
N GLY A 59 -3.23 -2.18 -14.90
CA GLY A 59 -3.94 -2.74 -16.05
C GLY A 59 -5.32 -3.34 -15.73
N GLY A 60 -5.88 -3.15 -14.54
CA GLY A 60 -7.25 -3.59 -14.20
C GLY A 60 -8.37 -2.78 -14.84
N TYR A 61 -7.99 -1.82 -15.69
CA TYR A 61 -8.89 -0.92 -16.35
C TYR A 61 -9.16 -1.36 -17.79
N HIS A 62 -10.44 -1.46 -18.15
CA HIS A 62 -10.84 -1.94 -19.47
C HIS A 62 -11.82 -0.98 -20.14
N THR A 63 -11.65 -0.82 -21.44
CA THR A 63 -12.55 -0.01 -22.26
C THR A 63 -13.45 -0.94 -23.06
N ASP A 64 -14.76 -0.78 -22.94
CA ASP A 64 -15.69 -1.55 -23.76
C ASP A 64 -15.72 -1.07 -25.23
N LYS A 65 -16.48 -1.76 -26.07
CA LYS A 65 -16.60 -1.45 -27.50
C LYS A 65 -17.11 -0.04 -27.82
N PHE A 66 -17.66 0.68 -26.84
CA PHE A 66 -18.16 2.04 -26.97
C PHE A 66 -17.21 3.09 -26.41
N GLY A 67 -16.02 2.70 -25.96
CA GLY A 67 -15.12 3.63 -25.28
C GLY A 67 -15.46 3.85 -23.81
N ILE A 68 -16.41 3.10 -23.25
CA ILE A 68 -16.83 3.26 -21.86
C ILE A 68 -15.91 2.44 -20.96
N TYR A 69 -15.40 3.11 -19.95
CA TYR A 69 -14.48 2.56 -18.99
C TYR A 69 -15.18 1.72 -17.93
N LYS A 70 -14.62 0.54 -17.65
CA LYS A 70 -15.16 -0.45 -16.72
C LYS A 70 -14.04 -1.12 -15.94
N THR A 71 -14.31 -1.35 -14.67
CA THR A 71 -13.54 -2.22 -13.78
C THR A 71 -14.35 -3.46 -13.46
N TYR A 72 -13.68 -4.55 -13.10
CA TYR A 72 -14.30 -5.84 -12.81
C TYR A 72 -13.87 -6.35 -11.42
N TYR A 73 -13.97 -5.49 -10.40
CA TYR A 73 -13.52 -5.77 -9.03
C TYR A 73 -14.62 -6.32 -8.13
N ASN A 74 -15.40 -7.27 -8.64
CA ASN A 74 -16.52 -7.90 -7.93
C ASN A 74 -16.54 -9.43 -8.09
N GLY A 75 -15.40 -10.04 -8.41
CA GLY A 75 -15.23 -11.48 -8.49
C GLY A 75 -14.32 -11.94 -9.63
N TRP A 76 -14.59 -13.15 -10.14
CA TRP A 76 -13.87 -13.75 -11.27
C TRP A 76 -14.18 -12.97 -12.56
N SER A 77 -13.14 -12.63 -13.32
CA SER A 77 -13.29 -12.01 -14.63
C SER A 77 -12.11 -12.33 -15.53
N ALA A 78 -12.41 -12.79 -16.75
CA ALA A 78 -11.41 -12.92 -17.82
C ALA A 78 -10.73 -11.59 -18.19
N MET A 79 -11.37 -10.45 -17.90
CA MET A 79 -10.74 -9.14 -18.12
C MET A 79 -9.60 -8.89 -17.14
N ASN A 80 -9.70 -9.41 -15.91
CA ASN A 80 -8.66 -9.27 -14.90
C ASN A 80 -7.49 -10.24 -15.11
N ASN A 81 -7.55 -11.16 -16.10
CA ASN A 81 -6.57 -12.23 -16.26
C ASN A 81 -5.13 -11.70 -16.33
N GLY A 82 -4.28 -12.14 -15.41
CA GLY A 82 -2.89 -11.71 -15.26
C GLY A 82 -2.69 -10.39 -14.53
N LEU A 83 -3.75 -9.72 -14.04
CA LEU A 83 -3.61 -8.52 -13.22
C LEU A 83 -2.93 -8.86 -11.89
N PHE A 84 -3.25 -10.00 -11.27
CA PHE A 84 -2.61 -10.44 -10.03
C PHE A 84 -1.10 -10.63 -10.22
N ASN A 85 -0.64 -11.08 -11.39
CA ASN A 85 0.79 -11.22 -11.65
C ASN A 85 1.54 -9.88 -11.55
N ASN A 86 0.91 -8.80 -12.01
CA ASN A 86 1.44 -7.45 -11.88
C ASN A 86 1.36 -6.99 -10.42
N VAL A 87 0.18 -7.15 -9.81
CA VAL A 87 -0.13 -6.67 -8.46
C VAL A 87 0.68 -7.39 -7.39
N GLY A 88 0.66 -8.72 -7.35
CA GLY A 88 1.35 -9.54 -6.34
C GLY A 88 2.85 -9.30 -6.32
N SER A 89 3.46 -8.94 -7.46
CA SER A 89 4.89 -8.61 -7.53
C SER A 89 5.27 -7.26 -6.87
N ILE A 90 4.29 -6.37 -6.68
CA ILE A 90 4.49 -5.02 -6.14
C ILE A 90 3.89 -4.92 -4.74
N TRP A 91 2.63 -5.32 -4.61
CA TRP A 91 1.85 -5.22 -3.38
C TRP A 91 2.14 -6.36 -2.40
N GLY A 92 2.65 -7.48 -2.90
CA GLY A 92 3.01 -8.66 -2.12
C GLY A 92 1.95 -9.75 -2.16
N ASP A 93 2.42 -10.99 -2.25
CA ASP A 93 1.63 -12.22 -2.23
C ASP A 93 1.65 -12.83 -0.82
N THR A 94 0.53 -12.72 -0.11
CA THR A 94 0.43 -13.13 1.29
C THR A 94 0.31 -14.64 1.46
N TYR A 95 -0.05 -15.38 0.42
CA TYR A 95 -0.15 -16.83 0.47
C TYR A 95 1.16 -17.51 0.07
N CYS A 96 1.80 -17.04 -0.99
CA CYS A 96 2.96 -17.72 -1.56
C CYS A 96 4.27 -17.41 -0.87
N SER A 97 4.33 -16.28 -0.16
CA SER A 97 5.35 -16.03 0.85
C SER A 97 5.40 -17.13 1.93
N LEU A 98 4.29 -17.85 2.18
CA LEU A 98 4.22 -18.94 3.16
C LEU A 98 4.36 -20.33 2.54
N ASN A 99 3.88 -20.51 1.31
CA ASN A 99 3.67 -21.83 0.71
C ASN A 99 4.60 -22.16 -0.46
N ASN A 100 5.56 -21.28 -0.81
CA ASN A 100 6.49 -21.47 -1.93
C ASN A 100 5.78 -21.81 -3.25
N CYS A 101 4.78 -21.02 -3.63
CA CYS A 101 4.07 -21.23 -4.89
C CYS A 101 4.96 -20.90 -6.10
N GLN A 102 4.48 -21.32 -7.28
CA GLN A 102 5.02 -20.83 -8.54
C GLN A 102 4.71 -19.33 -8.69
N SER A 103 5.65 -18.59 -9.29
CA SER A 103 5.46 -17.16 -9.56
C SER A 103 4.18 -16.93 -10.35
N GLY A 104 3.34 -16.03 -9.84
CA GLY A 104 2.04 -15.67 -10.41
C GLY A 104 0.87 -16.49 -9.88
N SER A 105 1.10 -17.71 -9.38
CA SER A 105 0.07 -18.46 -8.68
C SER A 105 0.01 -18.01 -7.24
N GLY A 106 -1.05 -17.34 -6.81
CA GLY A 106 -1.15 -16.90 -5.43
C GLY A 106 -2.38 -16.09 -5.09
N TYR A 107 -2.36 -15.51 -3.90
CA TYR A 107 -3.42 -14.59 -3.51
C TYR A 107 -3.00 -13.61 -2.42
N SER A 108 -3.72 -12.50 -2.39
CA SER A 108 -3.58 -11.46 -1.38
C SER A 108 -4.95 -11.14 -0.77
N ASP A 109 -5.10 -11.43 0.52
CA ASP A 109 -6.19 -10.87 1.32
C ASP A 109 -5.71 -9.58 1.98
N VAL A 110 -6.50 -8.53 1.87
CA VAL A 110 -6.06 -7.17 2.18
C VAL A 110 -7.07 -6.47 3.07
N ILE A 111 -6.58 -5.82 4.13
CA ILE A 111 -7.35 -4.90 4.96
C ILE A 111 -6.98 -3.45 4.59
N MET A 112 -8.00 -2.62 4.39
CA MET A 112 -7.88 -1.19 4.07
C MET A 112 -8.43 -0.32 5.20
N GLY A 113 -8.37 1.00 5.06
CA GLY A 113 -8.69 1.97 6.12
C GLY A 113 -10.15 2.41 6.16
N ASP A 114 -10.90 2.29 5.06
CA ASP A 114 -12.30 2.72 5.07
C ASP A 114 -13.12 1.79 5.96
N SER A 115 -13.97 2.40 6.77
CA SER A 115 -14.99 1.70 7.52
C SER A 115 -16.35 2.20 7.06
N HIS A 116 -17.31 1.29 6.96
CA HIS A 116 -18.69 1.63 6.68
C HIS A 116 -19.54 1.23 7.88
N GLN A 117 -20.23 2.19 8.49
CA GLN A 117 -21.26 1.90 9.48
C GLN A 117 -22.57 1.62 8.76
N GLY A 118 -22.96 0.34 8.75
CA GLY A 118 -24.35 -0.02 8.49
C GLY A 118 -25.22 0.23 9.72
N SER A 119 -26.54 0.13 9.56
CA SER A 119 -27.53 0.39 10.63
C SER A 119 -27.35 -0.43 11.91
N THR A 120 -26.62 -1.55 11.87
CA THR A 120 -26.41 -2.45 13.01
C THR A 120 -24.98 -3.02 13.10
N LYS A 121 -24.11 -2.73 12.13
CA LYS A 121 -22.82 -3.44 11.97
C LYS A 121 -21.75 -2.52 11.39
N GLN A 122 -20.52 -2.67 11.88
CA GLN A 122 -19.33 -2.08 11.29
C GLN A 122 -18.78 -3.02 10.20
N TYR A 123 -18.48 -2.46 9.05
CA TYR A 123 -17.82 -3.13 7.94
C TYR A 123 -16.47 -2.49 7.71
N GLN A 124 -15.49 -3.31 7.34
CA GLN A 124 -14.16 -2.86 6.97
C GLN A 124 -13.98 -3.02 5.45
N ALA A 125 -13.32 -2.05 4.83
CA ALA A 125 -12.84 -2.18 3.48
C ALA A 125 -11.79 -3.28 3.36
N VAL A 126 -11.99 -4.16 2.40
CA VAL A 126 -11.12 -5.29 2.14
C VAL A 126 -10.94 -5.49 0.65
N ALA A 127 -9.83 -6.10 0.27
CA ALA A 127 -9.65 -6.60 -1.08
C ALA A 127 -9.24 -8.06 -1.02
N LYS A 128 -9.65 -8.79 -2.04
CA LYS A 128 -9.25 -10.18 -2.28
C LYS A 128 -8.81 -10.30 -3.71
N LEU A 129 -7.59 -10.76 -3.91
CA LEU A 129 -7.02 -10.94 -5.23
C LEU A 129 -6.48 -12.35 -5.33
N TYR A 130 -6.99 -13.16 -6.26
CA TYR A 130 -6.55 -14.54 -6.47
C TYR A 130 -6.20 -14.77 -7.94
N ASP A 131 -5.06 -15.42 -8.17
CA ASP A 131 -4.74 -16.13 -9.41
C ASP A 131 -4.42 -17.59 -9.04
N LEU A 132 -5.38 -18.47 -9.29
CA LEU A 132 -5.30 -19.87 -8.91
C LEU A 132 -5.14 -20.74 -10.16
N PHE A 133 -3.94 -21.23 -10.41
CA PHE A 133 -3.65 -22.15 -11.51
C PHE A 133 -4.10 -23.60 -11.23
N SER A 134 -4.64 -23.89 -10.04
CA SER A 134 -4.97 -25.24 -9.59
C SER A 134 -6.27 -25.80 -10.21
N ASN A 135 -7.05 -24.98 -10.90
CA ASN A 135 -8.27 -25.40 -11.59
C ASN A 135 -8.24 -24.89 -13.04
N SER A 136 -8.54 -25.76 -14.01
CA SER A 136 -8.59 -25.40 -15.44
C SER A 136 -9.54 -24.25 -15.74
N ASN A 137 -10.55 -24.04 -14.90
CA ASN A 137 -11.53 -22.96 -15.05
C ASN A 137 -11.01 -21.59 -14.58
N THR A 138 -9.90 -21.53 -13.82
CA THR A 138 -9.34 -20.30 -13.25
C THR A 138 -8.00 -19.93 -13.88
N VAL A 139 -7.55 -20.65 -14.92
CA VAL A 139 -6.31 -20.33 -15.67
C VAL A 139 -6.48 -19.09 -16.57
N SER A 140 -7.72 -18.71 -16.88
CA SER A 140 -8.04 -17.61 -17.80
C SER A 140 -8.69 -16.41 -17.11
N GLU A 141 -8.82 -16.43 -15.78
CA GLU A 141 -9.52 -15.40 -15.03
C GLU A 141 -8.82 -15.16 -13.69
N ASP A 142 -8.63 -13.90 -13.33
CA ASP A 142 -8.24 -13.54 -11.98
C ASP A 142 -9.49 -13.15 -11.20
N TYR A 143 -9.54 -13.53 -9.92
CA TYR A 143 -10.57 -13.06 -9.01
C TYR A 143 -10.10 -11.80 -8.33
N ILE A 144 -10.88 -10.72 -8.47
CA ILE A 144 -10.62 -9.47 -7.77
C ILE A 144 -11.93 -8.99 -7.17
N ASP A 145 -11.97 -8.86 -5.85
CA ASP A 145 -13.12 -8.34 -5.12
C ASP A 145 -12.65 -7.20 -4.22
N LEU A 146 -13.15 -6.00 -4.47
CA LEU A 146 -12.92 -4.81 -3.66
C LEU A 146 -14.25 -4.37 -3.08
N GLY A 147 -14.34 -4.34 -1.76
CA GLY A 147 -15.59 -3.97 -1.12
C GLY A 147 -15.53 -3.95 0.39
N TYR A 148 -16.73 -3.93 0.98
CA TYR A 148 -16.90 -3.91 2.43
C TYR A 148 -17.28 -5.31 2.91
N SER A 149 -16.44 -5.89 3.76
CA SER A 149 -16.72 -7.19 4.38
C SER A 149 -17.11 -7.02 5.85
N ARG A 150 -17.94 -7.96 6.33
CA ARG A 150 -18.28 -8.03 7.76
C ARG A 150 -17.02 -8.40 8.53
N GLY A 151 -16.77 -7.68 9.62
CA GLY A 151 -15.60 -7.86 10.49
C GLY A 151 -15.48 -9.22 11.20
N TYR A 152 -16.15 -10.28 10.76
CA TYR A 152 -15.96 -11.63 11.30
C TYR A 152 -14.65 -12.27 10.82
N LEU A 153 -14.18 -11.93 9.61
CA LEU A 153 -12.89 -12.39 9.07
C LEU A 153 -11.73 -11.45 9.42
N TYR A 154 -12.04 -10.21 9.79
CA TYR A 154 -11.07 -9.15 10.06
C TYR A 154 -11.46 -8.39 11.33
N GLN A 155 -11.67 -9.12 12.42
CA GLN A 155 -11.81 -8.47 13.72
C GLN A 155 -10.54 -7.65 13.95
N LEU A 156 -10.68 -6.44 14.49
CA LEU A 156 -9.58 -5.48 14.61
C LEU A 156 -8.36 -6.03 15.37
N ASP A 157 -8.55 -7.06 16.19
CA ASP A 157 -7.51 -7.74 16.98
C ASP A 157 -7.10 -9.13 16.46
N GLN A 158 -7.74 -9.66 15.43
CA GLN A 158 -7.37 -10.96 14.87
C GLN A 158 -6.16 -10.85 13.96
N LYS A 159 -5.25 -11.83 14.08
CA LYS A 159 -4.07 -11.98 13.25
C LYS A 159 -4.33 -13.04 12.21
N SER A 160 -3.85 -12.81 10.99
CA SER A 160 -3.91 -13.79 9.91
C SER A 160 -2.57 -13.81 9.20
N MET A 161 -2.07 -15.01 8.95
CA MET A 161 -0.82 -15.21 8.22
C MET A 161 -0.97 -14.84 6.73
N THR A 162 -2.19 -14.91 6.19
CA THR A 162 -2.47 -14.68 4.78
C THR A 162 -3.14 -13.34 4.52
N THR A 163 -3.24 -12.47 5.52
CA THR A 163 -3.88 -11.16 5.38
C THR A 163 -2.89 -10.06 5.72
N GLY A 164 -2.71 -9.11 4.79
CA GLY A 164 -1.90 -7.91 4.98
C GLY A 164 -2.75 -6.66 5.14
N SER A 165 -2.13 -5.59 5.65
CA SER A 165 -2.68 -4.23 5.69
C SER A 165 -2.17 -3.44 4.50
N ALA A 166 -3.08 -2.94 3.67
CA ALA A 166 -2.73 -2.01 2.61
C ALA A 166 -2.36 -0.66 3.22
N LEU A 167 -1.09 -0.30 3.13
CA LEU A 167 -0.59 0.98 3.63
C LEU A 167 -0.04 1.81 2.47
N VAL A 168 -0.37 3.09 2.50
CA VAL A 168 0.18 4.11 1.60
C VAL A 168 0.83 5.20 2.44
N ARG A 169 1.80 5.90 1.84
CA ARG A 169 2.36 7.09 2.50
C ARG A 169 1.29 8.12 2.71
N ASP A 170 1.23 8.66 3.92
CA ASP A 170 0.48 9.87 4.12
C ASP A 170 1.22 10.99 3.38
N VAL A 171 0.57 11.62 2.42
CA VAL A 171 1.13 12.76 1.68
C VAL A 171 0.99 14.00 2.56
N ILE A 172 1.37 13.90 3.83
CA ILE A 172 1.68 15.09 4.59
C ILE A 172 2.98 15.58 3.96
N PRO A 173 3.01 16.75 3.31
CA PRO A 173 4.28 17.41 3.08
C PRO A 173 4.87 17.58 4.47
N VAL A 174 5.79 16.70 4.86
CA VAL A 174 6.69 16.97 5.97
C VAL A 174 7.37 18.26 5.55
N SER A 175 6.91 19.37 6.11
CA SER A 175 7.65 20.62 6.04
C SER A 175 8.97 20.27 6.69
N VAL A 176 9.95 19.92 5.87
CA VAL A 176 11.33 19.86 6.31
C VAL A 176 11.53 21.24 6.95
N PRO A 177 11.81 21.33 8.26
CA PRO A 177 12.10 22.60 8.88
C PRO A 177 13.13 23.26 7.97
N GLU A 178 12.80 24.44 7.43
CA GLU A 178 13.67 25.09 6.47
C GLU A 178 15.09 25.00 7.01
N PRO A 179 16.05 24.46 6.22
CA PRO A 179 17.26 23.93 6.79
C PRO A 179 17.88 25.01 7.68
N VAL A 180 18.21 24.66 8.91
CA VAL A 180 19.04 25.50 9.80
C VAL A 180 20.32 25.92 9.07
N THR A 181 20.68 25.25 7.97
CA THR A 181 21.64 25.63 6.94
C THR A 181 21.48 27.05 6.38
N ILE A 182 20.27 27.60 6.20
CA ILE A 182 20.09 29.00 5.80
C ILE A 182 20.56 29.92 6.94
N TRP A 183 20.15 29.63 8.17
CA TRP A 183 20.59 30.36 9.35
C TRP A 183 22.10 30.22 9.60
N LEU A 184 22.67 29.02 9.41
CA LEU A 184 24.10 28.75 9.54
C LEU A 184 24.90 29.42 8.42
N MET A 185 24.38 29.44 7.18
CA MET A 185 24.99 30.21 6.09
C MET A 185 24.99 31.70 6.41
N LEU A 186 23.86 32.26 6.82
CA LEU A 186 23.76 33.67 7.17
C LEU A 186 24.66 34.03 8.36
N ALA A 187 24.71 33.18 9.40
CA ALA A 187 25.61 33.36 10.53
C ALA A 187 27.10 33.30 10.13
N SER A 188 27.45 32.38 9.21
CA SER A 188 28.82 32.26 8.70
C SER A 188 29.26 33.49 7.90
N ILE A 189 28.38 34.04 7.06
CA ILE A 189 28.64 35.26 6.28
C ILE A 189 28.82 36.46 7.22
N PHE A 190 27.96 36.60 8.22
CA PHE A 190 28.10 37.64 9.24
C PHE A 190 29.41 37.53 10.02
N GLY A 191 29.82 36.31 10.40
CA GLY A 191 31.08 36.05 11.09
C GLY A 191 32.29 36.53 10.26
N VAL A 192 32.32 36.22 8.96
CA VAL A 192 33.41 36.63 8.05
C VAL A 192 33.47 38.16 7.93
N LEU A 193 32.33 38.83 7.78
CA LEU A 193 32.27 40.30 7.64
C LEU A 193 32.82 41.02 8.88
N ILE A 194 32.52 40.53 10.09
CA ILE A 194 33.03 41.11 11.35
C ILE A 194 34.54 40.94 11.47
N THR A 195 35.08 39.77 11.11
CA THR A 195 36.53 39.52 11.18
C THR A 195 37.32 40.36 10.18
N LYS A 196 36.77 40.66 9.00
CA LYS A 196 37.46 41.45 7.97
C LYS A 196 37.75 42.89 8.42
N ASN A 197 36.91 43.47 9.27
CA ASN A 197 37.09 44.83 9.78
C ASN A 197 38.06 44.94 10.97
N LYS A 198 38.47 43.81 11.58
CA LYS A 198 39.45 43.80 12.69
C LYS A 198 40.91 43.59 12.24
N LEU A 199 41.16 43.30 10.98
CA LEU A 199 42.48 42.98 10.42
C LEU A 199 43.20 44.19 9.77
N ILE A 200 42.76 45.43 10.02
CA ILE A 200 43.34 46.68 9.47
C ILE A 200 44.06 47.53 10.54
N PHE A 201 44.56 46.91 11.62
CA PHE A 201 45.44 47.57 12.59
C PHE A 201 46.73 46.79 12.77
#